data_AF-A0A504YSL5-F1
#
_entry.id   AF-A0A504YSL5-F1
#
_cell.length_a   1.000
_cell.length_b   1.000
_cell.length_c   1.000
_cell.angle_alpha   90.00
_cell.angle_beta   90.00
_cell.angle_gamma   90.00
#
_symmetry.space_group_name_H-M   'P 1'
#
loop_
_entity.id
_entity.type
_entity.pdbx_description
1 polymer ?
#
loop_
_entity_poly.entity_id
_entity_poly.type
_entity_poly.pdbx_seq_one_letter_code
_entity_poly.pdbx_strand_id
1 'polypeptide(L)'
;MFDRIKPDVDVFIEKNRKERCERREARIREKSAVMIQKVWRGYHARSQALFEFRCSCDNIIARETSADDLLRATRYLSFRFSPENDRQISFPFPICLEHQRFEILVRRIMSSIETGKPETSYLALALRKATLVHWIQVTKWIFASIVHYLASLDPCNPTSSKTLNVFLSLLLVITDYPRWTFYDAHLEPSMNQLTRIFLEDLLHNGLYERLHVSSY
;
A
#
# COMPACT_ATOMS: atom_id res chain seq x y z
N MET A 1 41.53 15.51 63.32
CA MET A 1 40.25 15.56 64.04
C MET A 1 39.43 16.60 63.29
N PHE A 2 38.52 16.19 62.41
CA PHE A 2 37.78 17.14 61.57
C PHE A 2 36.87 17.96 62.48
N ASP A 3 37.11 19.27 62.54
CA ASP A 3 36.25 20.21 63.22
C ASP A 3 34.84 20.05 62.68
N ARG A 4 33.88 19.88 63.61
CA ARG A 4 32.45 19.80 63.28
C ARG A 4 32.10 21.07 62.52
N ILE A 5 31.78 20.91 61.23
CA ILE A 5 31.36 22.00 60.36
C ILE A 5 30.17 22.68 61.05
N LYS A 6 30.18 24.02 61.10
CA LYS A 6 29.12 24.77 61.76
C LYS A 6 27.78 24.44 61.07
N PRO A 7 26.71 24.15 61.83
CA PRO A 7 25.45 23.65 61.27
C PRO A 7 24.83 24.57 60.20
N ASP A 8 25.13 25.88 60.27
CA ASP A 8 24.70 26.88 59.28
C ASP A 8 25.36 26.69 57.89
N VAL A 9 26.62 26.25 57.85
CA VAL A 9 27.37 25.98 56.62
C VAL A 9 26.89 24.69 55.97
N ASP A 10 26.60 23.65 56.76
CA ASP A 10 26.06 22.39 56.25
C ASP A 10 24.65 22.57 55.66
N VAL A 11 23.79 23.34 56.35
CA VAL A 11 22.45 23.69 55.83
C VAL A 11 22.55 24.50 54.54
N PHE A 12 23.49 25.42 54.43
CA PHE A 12 23.75 26.18 53.19
C PHE A 12 24.22 25.27 52.04
N ILE A 13 25.10 24.31 52.32
CA ILE A 13 25.60 23.35 51.32
C ILE A 13 24.46 22.41 50.86
N GLU A 14 23.66 21.89 51.79
CA GLU A 14 22.52 21.04 51.46
C GLU A 14 21.46 21.79 50.64
N LYS A 15 21.16 23.04 51.00
CA LYS A 15 20.24 23.89 50.23
C LYS A 15 20.74 24.07 48.79
N ASN A 16 22.02 24.41 48.61
CA ASN A 16 22.62 24.54 47.28
C ASN A 16 22.61 23.23 46.49
N ARG A 17 22.85 22.09 47.17
CA ARG A 17 22.78 20.76 46.54
C ARG A 17 21.36 20.44 46.09
N LYS A 18 20.35 20.72 46.92
CA LYS A 18 18.94 20.53 46.59
C LYS A 18 18.53 21.39 45.40
N GLU A 19 18.88 22.69 45.39
CA GLU A 19 18.58 23.56 44.25
C GLU A 19 19.27 23.10 42.95
N ARG A 20 20.48 22.54 43.02
CA ARG A 20 21.16 21.96 41.85
C ARG A 20 20.43 20.71 41.34
N CYS A 21 19.99 19.83 42.25
CA CYS A 21 19.19 18.66 41.89
C CYS A 21 17.86 19.07 41.24
N GLU A 22 17.14 20.03 41.82
CA GLU A 22 15.88 20.53 41.26
C GLU A 22 16.07 21.13 39.87
N ARG A 23 17.14 21.92 39.65
CA ARG A 23 17.48 22.44 38.32
C ARG A 23 17.81 21.32 37.32
N ARG A 24 18.48 20.25 37.76
CA ARG A 24 18.79 19.09 36.91
C ARG A 24 17.53 18.32 36.54
N GLU A 25 16.65 18.05 37.50
CA GLU A 25 15.37 17.37 37.28
C GLU A 25 14.43 18.17 36.39
N ALA A 26 14.38 19.50 36.56
CA ALA A 26 13.64 20.39 35.66
C ALA A 26 14.13 20.26 34.21
N ARG A 27 15.45 20.27 33.97
CA ARG A 27 16.04 20.09 32.62
C ARG A 27 15.73 18.71 32.04
N ILE A 28 15.74 17.66 32.85
CA ILE A 28 15.40 16.31 32.39
C ILE A 28 13.92 16.25 32.00
N ARG A 29 13.03 16.78 32.84
CA ARG A 29 11.59 16.84 32.54
C ARG A 29 11.31 17.62 31.26
N GLU A 30 11.95 18.77 31.08
CA GLU A 30 11.83 19.57 29.86
C GLU A 30 12.30 18.80 28.63
N LYS A 31 13.48 18.18 28.67
CA LYS A 31 13.99 17.36 27.56
C LYS A 31 13.06 16.19 27.23
N SER A 32 12.56 15.49 28.24
CA SER A 32 11.60 14.40 28.06
C SER A 32 10.29 14.91 27.44
N ALA A 33 9.77 16.05 27.91
CA ALA A 33 8.58 16.66 27.34
C ALA A 33 8.77 17.04 25.87
N VAL A 34 9.91 17.66 25.51
CA VAL A 34 10.24 17.99 24.11
C VAL A 34 10.32 16.72 23.26
N MET A 35 10.93 15.65 23.77
CA MET A 35 11.03 14.39 23.02
C MET A 35 9.65 13.76 22.79
N ILE A 36 8.80 13.70 23.82
CA ILE A 36 7.43 13.19 23.71
C ILE A 36 6.64 14.02 22.70
N GLN A 37 6.69 15.35 22.79
CA GLN A 37 6.00 16.26 21.88
C GLN A 37 6.49 16.08 20.43
N LYS A 38 7.79 15.96 20.22
CA LYS A 38 8.37 15.73 18.89
C LYS A 38 7.88 14.41 18.29
N VAL A 39 7.92 13.33 19.08
CA VAL A 39 7.46 12.01 18.64
C VAL A 39 5.97 12.02 18.34
N TRP A 40 5.16 12.60 19.23
CA TRP A 40 3.71 12.68 19.05
C TRP A 40 3.33 13.52 17.84
N ARG A 41 3.93 14.70 17.64
CA ARG A 41 3.67 15.54 16.45
C ARG A 41 4.04 14.82 15.16
N GLY A 42 5.18 14.12 15.15
CA GLY A 42 5.61 13.32 14.00
C GLY A 42 4.71 12.12 13.73
N TYR A 43 4.23 11.45 14.78
CA TYR A 43 3.23 10.39 14.66
C TYR A 43 1.90 10.93 14.12
N HIS A 44 1.36 11.98 14.75
CA HIS A 44 0.09 12.60 14.36
C HIS A 44 0.12 13.08 12.91
N ALA A 45 1.15 13.80 12.48
CA ALA A 45 1.28 14.27 11.11
C ALA A 45 1.30 13.12 10.09
N ARG A 46 2.05 12.05 10.36
CA ARG A 46 2.08 10.86 9.49
C ARG A 46 0.75 10.12 9.47
N SER A 47 0.11 9.97 10.63
CA SER A 47 -1.20 9.33 10.77
C SER A 47 -2.29 10.12 10.03
N GLN A 48 -2.27 11.45 10.16
CA GLN A 48 -3.21 12.34 9.47
C GLN A 48 -2.99 12.30 7.94
N ALA A 49 -1.75 12.43 7.47
CA ALA A 49 -1.46 12.33 6.05
C ALA A 49 -1.92 10.97 5.49
N LEU A 50 -1.62 9.87 6.20
CA LEU A 50 -2.07 8.54 5.80
C LEU A 50 -3.61 8.44 5.76
N PHE A 51 -4.30 9.03 6.73
CA PHE A 51 -5.76 9.07 6.76
C PHE A 51 -6.34 9.85 5.58
N GLU A 52 -5.81 11.05 5.28
CA GLU A 52 -6.25 11.87 4.15
C GLU A 52 -6.03 11.15 2.81
N PHE A 53 -4.85 10.53 2.61
CA PHE A 53 -4.59 9.72 1.43
C PHE A 53 -5.52 8.50 1.32
N ARG A 54 -5.85 7.84 2.44
CA ARG A 54 -6.84 6.74 2.48
C ARG A 54 -8.21 7.20 2.04
N CYS A 55 -8.72 8.28 2.63
CA CYS A 55 -10.00 8.85 2.25
C CYS A 55 -10.02 9.25 0.77
N SER A 56 -8.91 9.81 0.25
CA SER A 56 -8.76 10.10 -1.17
C SER A 56 -8.85 8.83 -2.03
N CYS A 57 -8.21 7.74 -1.63
CA CYS A 57 -8.26 6.48 -2.38
C CYS A 57 -9.66 5.85 -2.33
N ASP A 58 -10.28 5.81 -1.15
CA ASP A 58 -11.64 5.31 -0.98
C ASP A 58 -12.65 6.13 -1.83
N ASN A 59 -12.44 7.45 -1.93
CA ASN A 59 -13.23 8.31 -2.82
C ASN A 59 -13.01 8.04 -4.31
N ILE A 60 -11.76 7.78 -4.73
CA ILE A 60 -11.43 7.42 -6.12
C ILE A 60 -12.09 6.09 -6.50
N ILE A 61 -12.00 5.10 -5.61
CA ILE A 61 -12.57 3.76 -5.82
C ILE A 61 -14.10 3.81 -5.87
N ALA A 62 -14.73 4.65 -5.02
CA ALA A 62 -16.18 4.78 -4.95
C ALA A 62 -16.81 5.51 -6.15
N ARG A 63 -16.05 6.32 -6.89
CA ARG A 63 -16.55 7.13 -8.02
C ARG A 63 -16.05 6.58 -9.36
N GLU A 64 -16.71 6.98 -10.44
CA GLU A 64 -16.13 6.82 -11.78
C GLU A 64 -15.13 7.95 -11.98
N THR A 65 -13.87 7.60 -12.20
CA THR A 65 -12.73 8.52 -12.18
C THR A 65 -11.82 8.29 -13.39
N SER A 66 -10.86 9.19 -13.59
CA SER A 66 -9.92 9.11 -14.71
C SER A 66 -8.99 7.90 -14.59
N ALA A 67 -8.39 7.48 -15.71
CA ALA A 67 -7.38 6.43 -15.67
C ALA A 67 -6.19 6.79 -14.75
N ASP A 68 -5.81 8.07 -14.72
CA ASP A 68 -4.73 8.59 -13.87
C ASP A 68 -5.07 8.49 -12.37
N ASP A 69 -6.33 8.68 -12.00
CA ASP A 69 -6.79 8.49 -10.62
C ASP A 69 -6.73 7.01 -10.21
N LEU A 70 -7.13 6.10 -11.10
CA LEU A 70 -6.98 4.66 -10.88
C LEU A 70 -5.51 4.28 -10.67
N LEU A 71 -4.60 4.78 -11.51
CA LEU A 71 -3.17 4.57 -11.34
C LEU A 71 -2.67 5.08 -9.98
N ARG A 72 -3.14 6.26 -9.54
CA ARG A 72 -2.79 6.83 -8.24
C ARG A 72 -3.30 5.95 -7.07
N ALA A 73 -4.55 5.50 -7.14
CA ALA A 73 -5.13 4.64 -6.12
C ALA A 73 -4.40 3.29 -6.03
N THR A 74 -4.07 2.68 -7.17
CA THR A 74 -3.33 1.41 -7.18
C THR A 74 -1.90 1.57 -6.64
N ARG A 75 -1.21 2.68 -6.97
CA ARG A 75 0.12 2.98 -6.38
C ARG A 75 0.08 3.12 -4.86
N TYR A 76 -0.98 3.71 -4.33
CA TYR A 76 -1.15 3.82 -2.89
C TYR A 76 -1.33 2.44 -2.25
N LEU A 77 -2.21 1.61 -2.82
CA LEU A 77 -2.43 0.25 -2.34
C LEU A 77 -1.14 -0.58 -2.45
N SER A 78 -0.35 -0.41 -3.52
CA SER A 78 0.93 -1.12 -3.66
C SER A 78 2.00 -0.71 -2.66
N PHE A 79 1.95 0.54 -2.17
CA PHE A 79 2.85 0.97 -1.11
C PHE A 79 2.44 0.42 0.26
N ARG A 80 1.13 0.26 0.49
CA ARG A 80 0.62 -0.15 1.81
C ARG A 80 0.55 -1.67 1.97
N PHE A 81 0.13 -2.35 0.91
CA PHE A 81 -0.04 -3.79 0.85
C PHE A 81 1.08 -4.39 0.00
N SER A 82 1.85 -5.28 0.61
CA SER A 82 2.72 -6.18 -0.13
C SER A 82 2.24 -7.61 0.13
N PRO A 83 1.90 -8.38 -0.92
CA PRO A 83 1.43 -9.76 -0.77
C PRO A 83 2.45 -10.65 -0.03
N GLU A 84 3.74 -10.30 -0.05
CA GLU A 84 4.80 -11.03 0.67
C GLU A 84 4.81 -10.78 2.19
N ASN A 85 4.33 -9.61 2.63
CA ASN A 85 4.40 -9.17 4.03
C ASN A 85 3.14 -9.46 4.86
N ASP A 86 2.15 -10.12 4.26
CA ASP A 86 0.88 -10.51 4.91
C ASP A 86 1.09 -11.41 6.14
N ARG A 87 2.30 -11.99 6.30
CA ARG A 87 2.67 -12.84 7.44
C ARG A 87 3.24 -12.09 8.66
N GLN A 88 3.60 -10.81 8.58
CA GLN A 88 4.39 -10.18 9.66
C GLN A 88 3.92 -8.81 10.16
N ILE A 89 2.94 -8.16 9.54
CA ILE A 89 2.57 -6.80 9.92
C ILE A 89 1.34 -6.82 10.81
N SER A 90 1.58 -6.99 12.13
CA SER A 90 0.60 -6.74 13.20
C SER A 90 0.35 -5.24 13.34
N PHE A 91 -0.20 -4.61 12.30
CA PHE A 91 -0.82 -3.29 12.45
C PHE A 91 -2.28 -3.48 12.87
N PRO A 92 -2.84 -2.62 13.74
CA PRO A 92 -4.20 -2.75 14.25
C PRO A 92 -5.29 -2.45 13.20
N PHE A 93 -4.95 -2.41 11.91
CA PHE A 93 -5.92 -2.22 10.84
C PHE A 93 -6.42 -3.58 10.36
N PRO A 94 -7.75 -3.80 10.27
CA PRO A 94 -8.28 -5.09 9.85
C PRO A 94 -7.77 -5.45 8.45
N ILE A 95 -6.99 -6.54 8.36
CA ILE A 95 -6.49 -7.14 7.11
C ILE A 95 -7.65 -7.33 6.10
N CYS A 96 -8.84 -7.66 6.59
CA CYS A 96 -10.07 -7.81 5.80
C CYS A 96 -10.48 -6.55 5.00
N LEU A 97 -10.20 -5.34 5.49
CA LEU A 97 -10.58 -4.10 4.82
C LEU A 97 -9.67 -3.78 3.63
N GLU A 98 -8.39 -4.16 3.69
CA GLU A 98 -7.47 -3.92 2.57
C GLU A 98 -7.73 -4.92 1.43
N HIS A 99 -8.09 -6.17 1.76
CA HIS A 99 -8.53 -7.17 0.78
C HIS A 99 -9.78 -6.72 0.01
N GLN A 100 -10.78 -6.22 0.74
CA GLN A 100 -12.00 -5.72 0.12
C GLN A 100 -11.72 -4.52 -0.80
N ARG A 101 -10.82 -3.61 -0.39
CA ARG A 101 -10.40 -2.49 -1.25
C ARG A 101 -9.70 -2.94 -2.52
N PHE A 102 -8.82 -3.93 -2.43
CA PHE A 102 -8.16 -4.50 -3.60
C PHE A 102 -9.16 -5.12 -4.57
N GLU A 103 -10.13 -5.89 -4.06
CA GLU A 103 -11.18 -6.46 -4.90
C GLU A 103 -11.99 -5.36 -5.62
N ILE A 104 -12.44 -4.34 -4.89
CA ILE A 104 -13.22 -3.25 -5.49
C ILE A 104 -12.37 -2.50 -6.54
N LEU A 105 -11.08 -2.26 -6.26
CA LEU A 105 -10.15 -1.65 -7.21
C LEU A 105 -10.06 -2.47 -8.50
N VAL A 106 -9.85 -3.78 -8.40
CA VAL A 106 -9.72 -4.67 -9.57
C VAL A 106 -11.02 -4.70 -10.38
N ARG A 107 -12.19 -4.75 -9.72
CA ARG A 107 -13.50 -4.59 -10.37
C ARG A 107 -13.60 -3.24 -11.09
N ARG A 108 -13.08 -2.17 -10.49
CA ARG A 108 -13.08 -0.83 -11.10
C ARG A 108 -12.15 -0.70 -12.29
N ILE A 109 -10.98 -1.31 -12.22
CA ILE A 109 -10.06 -1.41 -13.35
C ILE A 109 -10.76 -2.16 -14.49
N MET A 110 -11.37 -3.32 -14.23
CA MET A 110 -12.11 -4.04 -15.28
C MET A 110 -13.23 -3.21 -15.89
N SER A 111 -14.06 -2.57 -15.05
CA SER A 111 -15.11 -1.67 -15.54
C SER A 111 -14.54 -0.53 -16.40
N SER A 112 -13.40 0.04 -16.02
CA SER A 112 -12.73 1.09 -16.81
C SER A 112 -12.29 0.59 -18.19
N ILE A 113 -11.84 -0.67 -18.28
CA ILE A 113 -11.41 -1.29 -19.53
C ILE A 113 -12.62 -1.51 -20.43
N GLU A 114 -13.73 -2.01 -19.88
CA GLU A 114 -14.98 -2.26 -20.59
C GLU A 114 -15.60 -0.97 -21.17
N THR A 115 -15.40 0.19 -20.54
CA THR A 115 -15.91 1.47 -21.10
C THR A 115 -15.27 1.83 -22.46
N GLY A 116 -14.08 1.30 -22.77
CA GLY A 116 -13.40 1.53 -24.05
C GLY A 116 -13.01 2.99 -24.36
N LYS A 117 -13.17 3.91 -23.40
CA LYS A 117 -12.79 5.33 -23.59
C LYS A 117 -11.32 5.53 -23.19
N PRO A 118 -10.50 6.21 -24.01
CA PRO A 118 -9.06 6.34 -23.74
C PRO A 118 -8.72 7.22 -22.53
N GLU A 119 -9.66 8.06 -22.08
CA GLU A 119 -9.47 8.93 -20.90
C GLU A 119 -9.67 8.18 -19.58
N THR A 120 -10.56 7.19 -19.56
CA THR A 120 -10.95 6.44 -18.36
C THR A 120 -10.35 5.05 -18.33
N SER A 121 -10.02 4.46 -19.48
CA SER A 121 -9.52 3.09 -19.55
C SER A 121 -8.11 2.96 -18.97
N TYR A 122 -7.97 2.05 -18.02
CA TYR A 122 -6.68 1.73 -17.41
C TYR A 122 -5.64 1.23 -18.43
N LEU A 123 -6.05 0.57 -19.52
CA LEU A 123 -5.14 0.11 -20.57
C LEU A 123 -4.54 1.26 -21.38
N ALA A 124 -5.27 2.36 -21.54
CA ALA A 124 -4.78 3.52 -22.29
C ALA A 124 -3.54 4.15 -21.63
N LEU A 125 -3.31 3.93 -20.33
CA LEU A 125 -2.11 4.38 -19.61
C LEU A 125 -0.82 3.72 -20.12
N ALA A 126 -0.92 2.51 -20.68
CA ALA A 126 0.22 1.82 -21.28
C ALA A 126 0.66 2.46 -22.60
N LEU A 127 -0.23 3.18 -23.28
CA LEU A 127 0.08 3.87 -24.53
C LEU A 127 0.72 5.26 -24.30
N ARG A 128 0.66 5.77 -23.07
CA ARG A 128 1.17 7.10 -22.71
C ARG A 128 2.58 6.99 -22.12
N LYS A 129 3.56 7.61 -22.78
CA LYS A 129 4.97 7.62 -22.35
C LYS A 129 5.19 8.06 -20.89
N ALA A 130 4.41 9.04 -20.42
CA ALA A 130 4.55 9.59 -19.06
C ALA A 130 4.13 8.59 -17.96
N THR A 131 3.15 7.73 -18.23
CA THR A 131 2.57 6.81 -17.24
C THR A 131 3.04 5.37 -17.42
N LEU A 132 3.55 5.00 -18.60
CA LEU A 132 3.93 3.62 -18.96
C LEU A 132 4.78 2.92 -17.89
N VAL A 133 5.90 3.51 -17.46
CA VAL A 133 6.80 2.86 -16.49
C VAL A 133 6.10 2.59 -15.16
N HIS A 134 5.36 3.57 -14.65
CA HIS A 134 4.60 3.44 -13.42
C HIS A 134 3.47 2.42 -13.57
N TRP A 135 2.79 2.42 -14.71
CA TRP A 135 1.74 1.47 -15.03
C TRP A 135 2.27 0.03 -15.05
N ILE A 136 3.43 -0.23 -15.67
CA ILE A 136 4.08 -1.56 -15.68
C ILE A 136 4.35 -2.03 -14.25
N GLN A 137 4.99 -1.20 -13.43
CA GLN A 137 5.33 -1.54 -12.04
C GLN A 137 4.07 -1.89 -11.22
N VAL A 138 3.04 -1.07 -11.36
CA VAL A 138 1.78 -1.22 -10.64
C VAL A 138 1.01 -2.44 -11.13
N THR A 139 0.97 -2.69 -12.44
CA THR A 139 0.32 -3.86 -13.02
C THR A 139 0.99 -5.17 -12.58
N LYS A 140 2.33 -5.22 -12.50
CA LYS A 140 3.04 -6.35 -11.88
C LYS A 140 2.61 -6.58 -10.43
N TRP A 141 2.49 -5.51 -9.65
CA TRP A 141 2.00 -5.62 -8.28
C TRP A 141 0.55 -6.12 -8.20
N ILE A 142 -0.34 -5.67 -9.10
CA ILE A 142 -1.71 -6.20 -9.20
C ILE A 142 -1.64 -7.71 -9.45
N PHE A 143 -0.80 -8.15 -10.38
CA PHE A 143 -0.65 -9.54 -10.77
C PHE A 143 -0.16 -10.41 -9.61
N ALA A 144 0.90 -10.00 -8.92
CA ALA A 144 1.39 -10.67 -7.72
C ALA A 144 0.30 -10.75 -6.63
N SER A 145 -0.46 -9.67 -6.43
CA SER A 145 -1.55 -9.62 -5.45
C SER A 145 -2.70 -10.56 -5.83
N ILE A 146 -3.09 -10.62 -7.11
CA ILE A 146 -4.08 -11.58 -7.61
C ILE A 146 -3.62 -13.01 -7.34
N VAL A 147 -2.37 -13.36 -7.68
CA VAL A 147 -1.83 -14.71 -7.47
C VAL A 147 -1.85 -15.09 -5.98
N HIS A 148 -1.50 -14.15 -5.10
CA HIS A 148 -1.58 -14.36 -3.66
C HIS A 148 -3.01 -14.63 -3.19
N TYR A 149 -4.00 -13.89 -3.68
CA TYR A 149 -5.40 -14.07 -3.32
C TYR A 149 -6.06 -15.31 -3.95
N LEU A 150 -5.63 -15.74 -5.13
CA LEU A 150 -6.17 -16.96 -5.77
C LEU A 150 -6.07 -18.18 -4.84
N ALA A 151 -5.06 -18.23 -3.99
CA ALA A 151 -4.87 -19.32 -3.04
C ALA A 151 -5.88 -19.36 -1.88
N SER A 152 -6.58 -18.25 -1.60
CA SER A 152 -7.52 -18.12 -0.48
C SER A 152 -8.98 -18.06 -0.92
N LEU A 153 -9.25 -18.03 -2.23
CA LEU A 153 -10.59 -17.99 -2.78
C LEU A 153 -11.16 -19.41 -2.94
N ASP A 154 -12.27 -19.68 -2.28
CA ASP A 154 -13.02 -20.93 -2.44
C ASP A 154 -13.96 -20.85 -3.66
N PRO A 155 -13.78 -21.69 -4.70
CA PRO A 155 -14.64 -21.67 -5.89
C PRO A 155 -16.09 -22.10 -5.60
N CYS A 156 -16.36 -22.81 -4.50
CA CYS A 156 -17.70 -23.25 -4.11
C CYS A 156 -18.55 -22.11 -3.54
N ASN A 157 -17.91 -21.04 -3.04
CA ASN A 157 -18.60 -19.87 -2.55
C ASN A 157 -18.95 -18.93 -3.73
N PRO A 158 -20.23 -18.55 -3.94
CA PRO A 158 -20.64 -17.71 -5.06
C PRO A 158 -19.98 -16.33 -5.09
N THR A 159 -19.63 -15.77 -3.92
CA THR A 159 -18.95 -14.46 -3.85
C THR A 159 -17.49 -14.60 -4.29
N SER A 160 -16.79 -15.59 -3.75
CA SER A 160 -15.39 -15.90 -4.10
C SER A 160 -15.25 -16.30 -5.56
N SER A 161 -16.21 -17.07 -6.10
CA SER A 161 -16.27 -17.44 -7.53
C SER A 161 -16.39 -16.21 -8.44
N LYS A 162 -17.24 -15.23 -8.08
CA LYS A 162 -17.33 -13.95 -8.81
C LYS A 162 -16.00 -13.19 -8.76
N THR A 163 -15.35 -13.13 -7.60
CA THR A 163 -14.05 -12.45 -7.45
C THR A 163 -12.96 -13.14 -8.27
N LEU A 164 -12.91 -14.47 -8.24
CA LEU A 164 -12.02 -15.29 -9.05
C LEU A 164 -12.20 -14.99 -10.54
N ASN A 165 -13.45 -14.96 -11.03
CA ASN A 165 -13.73 -14.65 -12.44
C ASN A 165 -13.25 -13.26 -12.83
N VAL A 166 -13.44 -12.24 -11.99
CA VAL A 166 -12.95 -10.88 -12.27
C VAL A 166 -11.42 -10.87 -12.31
N PHE A 167 -10.76 -11.53 -11.37
CA PHE A 167 -9.30 -11.60 -11.31
C PHE A 167 -8.72 -12.28 -12.55
N LEU A 168 -9.24 -13.46 -12.91
CA LEU A 168 -8.80 -14.17 -14.11
C LEU A 168 -9.10 -13.39 -15.39
N SER A 169 -10.26 -12.74 -15.48
CA SER A 169 -10.61 -11.90 -16.63
C SER A 169 -9.63 -10.73 -16.78
N LEU A 170 -9.25 -10.08 -15.68
CA LEU A 170 -8.26 -9.00 -15.72
C LEU A 170 -6.89 -9.50 -16.20
N LEU A 171 -6.42 -10.64 -15.68
CA LEU A 171 -5.16 -11.25 -16.12
C LEU A 171 -5.19 -11.52 -17.63
N LEU A 172 -6.26 -12.14 -18.12
CA LEU A 172 -6.42 -12.47 -19.55
C LEU A 172 -6.45 -11.22 -20.41
N VAL A 173 -7.25 -10.21 -20.05
CA VAL A 173 -7.39 -9.00 -20.85
C VAL A 173 -6.07 -8.22 -20.92
N ILE A 174 -5.34 -8.08 -19.81
CA ILE A 174 -4.05 -7.38 -19.81
C ILE A 174 -2.97 -8.17 -20.57
N THR A 175 -2.99 -9.50 -20.53
CA THR A 175 -1.97 -10.34 -21.20
C THR A 175 -2.26 -10.63 -22.67
N ASP A 176 -3.44 -10.27 -23.19
CA ASP A 176 -3.82 -10.46 -24.60
C ASP A 176 -3.99 -9.12 -25.32
N TYR A 177 -2.87 -8.55 -25.81
CA TYR A 177 -2.84 -7.25 -26.50
C TYR A 177 -3.80 -7.16 -27.71
N PRO A 178 -3.92 -8.17 -28.59
CA PRO A 178 -4.91 -8.17 -29.67
C PRO A 178 -6.36 -7.92 -29.23
N ARG A 179 -6.71 -8.22 -27.97
CA ARG A 179 -8.06 -7.97 -27.43
C ARG A 179 -8.24 -6.58 -26.84
N TRP A 180 -7.20 -5.74 -26.84
CA TRP A 180 -7.30 -4.40 -26.29
C TRP A 180 -8.17 -3.52 -27.18
N THR A 181 -9.00 -2.69 -26.56
CA THR A 181 -9.86 -1.72 -27.25
C THR A 181 -9.09 -0.70 -28.08
N PHE A 182 -7.79 -0.55 -27.82
CA PHE A 182 -6.88 0.38 -28.49
C PHE A 182 -5.73 -0.35 -29.20
N TYR A 183 -6.04 -1.50 -29.80
CA TYR A 183 -5.08 -2.27 -30.59
C TYR A 183 -4.53 -1.44 -31.76
N ASP A 184 -3.21 -1.48 -31.90
CA ASP A 184 -2.47 -0.91 -33.02
C ASP A 184 -1.46 -1.96 -33.50
N ALA A 185 -1.57 -2.35 -34.77
CA ALA A 185 -0.69 -3.34 -35.40
C ALA A 185 0.79 -2.92 -35.35
N HIS A 186 1.10 -1.62 -35.31
CA HIS A 186 2.48 -1.15 -35.22
C HIS A 186 3.10 -1.36 -33.84
N LEU A 187 2.28 -1.38 -32.79
CA LEU A 187 2.72 -1.56 -31.41
C LEU A 187 2.70 -3.03 -30.98
N GLU A 188 2.08 -3.90 -31.77
CA GLU A 188 1.91 -5.32 -31.48
C GLU A 188 3.22 -6.03 -31.07
N PRO A 189 4.37 -5.87 -31.77
CA PRO A 189 5.60 -6.55 -31.36
C PRO A 189 6.08 -6.12 -29.96
N SER A 190 6.03 -4.81 -29.67
CA SER A 190 6.45 -4.26 -28.38
C SER A 190 5.48 -4.60 -27.26
N MET A 191 4.18 -4.59 -27.52
CA MET A 191 3.17 -4.95 -26.54
C MET A 191 3.16 -6.45 -26.26
N ASN A 192 3.38 -7.30 -27.26
CA ASN A 192 3.55 -8.74 -27.06
C ASN A 192 4.82 -9.08 -26.27
N GLN A 193 5.89 -8.29 -26.41
CA GLN A 193 7.05 -8.42 -25.53
C GLN A 193 6.69 -8.04 -24.09
N LEU A 194 5.90 -6.99 -23.90
CA LEU A 194 5.45 -6.56 -22.57
C LEU A 194 4.52 -7.61 -21.91
N THR A 195 3.58 -8.18 -22.66
CA THR A 195 2.71 -9.24 -22.13
C THR A 195 3.50 -10.49 -21.77
N ARG A 196 4.53 -10.86 -22.55
CA ARG A 196 5.48 -11.92 -22.17
C ARG A 196 6.18 -11.64 -20.84
N ILE A 197 6.68 -10.42 -20.63
CA ILE A 197 7.29 -10.04 -19.34
C ILE A 197 6.30 -10.19 -18.19
N PHE A 198 5.03 -9.83 -18.39
CA PHE A 198 4.01 -10.01 -17.37
C PHE A 198 3.68 -11.49 -17.11
N LEU A 199 3.64 -12.32 -18.15
CA LEU A 199 3.43 -13.76 -18.03
C LEU A 199 4.60 -14.42 -17.27
N GLU A 200 5.84 -14.08 -17.61
CA GLU A 200 7.03 -14.55 -16.89
C GLU A 200 6.99 -14.16 -15.40
N ASP A 201 6.58 -12.93 -15.09
CA ASP A 201 6.42 -12.43 -13.73
C ASP A 201 5.33 -13.20 -12.95
N LEU A 202 4.19 -13.49 -13.59
CA LEU A 202 3.12 -14.32 -13.02
C LEU A 202 3.60 -15.74 -12.72
N LEU A 203 4.38 -16.33 -13.63
CA LEU A 203 4.94 -17.67 -13.45
C LEU A 203 5.91 -17.70 -12.27
N HIS A 204 6.80 -16.71 -12.17
CA HIS A 204 7.73 -16.59 -11.04
C HIS A 204 7.01 -16.41 -9.70
N ASN A 205 5.86 -15.73 -9.70
CA ASN A 205 5.01 -15.56 -8.51
C ASN A 205 4.18 -16.81 -8.14
N GLY A 206 4.34 -17.92 -8.86
CA GLY A 206 3.72 -19.20 -8.50
C GLY A 206 2.27 -19.38 -8.96
N LEU A 207 1.86 -18.73 -10.07
CA LEU A 207 0.49 -18.82 -10.60
C LEU A 207 -0.01 -20.27 -10.70
N TYR A 208 0.77 -21.19 -11.28
CA TYR A 208 0.36 -22.60 -11.43
C TYR A 208 0.20 -23.32 -10.09
N GLU A 209 1.10 -23.07 -9.14
CA GLU A 209 1.02 -23.68 -7.81
C GLU A 209 -0.26 -23.25 -7.09
N ARG A 210 -0.63 -21.97 -7.18
CA ARG A 210 -1.84 -21.45 -6.53
C ARG A 210 -3.13 -21.88 -7.24
N LEU A 211 -3.11 -22.06 -8.56
CA LEU A 211 -4.25 -22.60 -9.31
C LEU A 211 -4.49 -24.09 -9.02
N HIS A 212 -3.43 -24.89 -8.86
CA HIS A 212 -3.54 -26.33 -8.56
C HIS A 212 -4.12 -26.61 -7.17
N VAL A 213 -3.85 -25.75 -6.18
CA VAL A 213 -4.34 -25.92 -4.79
C VAL A 213 -5.86 -25.74 -4.68
N SER A 214 -6.50 -25.00 -5.59
CA SER A 214 -7.96 -24.78 -5.60
C SER A 214 -8.78 -25.96 -6.15
N SER A 215 -8.14 -27.07 -6.55
CA SER A 215 -8.78 -28.20 -7.24
C SER A 215 -9.05 -29.43 -6.37
N TYR A 216 -8.93 -29.32 -5.03
CA TYR A 216 -9.17 -30.42 -4.08
C TYR A 216 -10.15 -30.02 -2.98
#